data_AF-A0A6S6TQS3-F1
#
_entry.id   AF-A0A6S6TQS3-F1
#
_cell.length_a   1.000
_cell.length_b   1.000
_cell.length_c   1.000
_cell.angle_alpha   90.00
_cell.angle_beta   90.00
_cell.angle_gamma   90.00
#
_symmetry.space_group_name_H-M   'P 1'
#
loop_
_entity.id
_entity.type
_entity.pdbx_description
1 polymer ?
#
loop_
_entity_poly.entity_id
_entity_poly.type
_entity_poly.pdbx_seq_one_letter_code
_entity_poly.pdbx_strand_id
1 'polypeptide(L)'
;MQTIQTKRDSLPYQTEKVMQGILEGKSDETVGEIAAVISDFLVFGDLRDLSIQGMHYLKNEETDNFLVALSSLGLIATVSTAYTAGASSPIKGSISFLKYAKRANKIPLWFQTKLMKQIDIAKDKKSLINVQTLLTPIHKLYDKTGFTQAMNLMSKSRNIKELTLLSKFGTRFKKKSQVLLSTSNNTAIKYMQKMPNVSTKNFLYASTYGEQGLKGMHKLGTNKFMKRVGFNSNLAKTTYKGNLNALFNALLKNIPNSLLYAISLFGLFYFIRKFFTLKKKLFS
;
A
#
# COMPACT_ATOMS: atom_id res chain seq x y z
N MET A 1 -5.84 15.43 44.49
CA MET A 1 -5.67 15.24 43.03
C MET A 1 -6.07 13.84 42.56
N GLN A 2 -5.65 12.76 43.23
CA GLN A 2 -5.98 11.38 42.83
C GLN A 2 -7.49 11.07 42.67
N THR A 3 -8.36 11.69 43.48
CA THR A 3 -9.83 11.51 43.44
C THR A 3 -10.51 12.15 42.21
N ILE A 4 -9.93 13.21 41.65
CA ILE A 4 -10.47 13.87 40.45
C ILE A 4 -10.04 13.10 39.20
N GLN A 5 -8.78 12.66 39.13
CA GLN A 5 -8.29 11.80 38.05
C GLN A 5 -9.12 10.51 37.96
N THR A 6 -9.32 9.82 39.08
CA THR A 6 -10.13 8.58 39.11
C THR A 6 -11.58 8.81 38.70
N LYS A 7 -12.17 9.97 39.02
CA LYS A 7 -13.51 10.33 38.52
C LYS A 7 -13.52 10.57 37.01
N ARG A 8 -12.50 11.26 36.47
CA ARG A 8 -12.38 11.52 35.02
C ARG A 8 -12.10 10.26 34.20
N ASP A 9 -11.36 9.32 34.77
CA ASP A 9 -11.07 8.02 34.17
C ASP A 9 -12.24 7.04 34.32
N SER A 10 -13.27 7.40 35.09
CA SER A 10 -14.44 6.56 35.25
C SER A 10 -15.28 6.52 33.98
N LEU A 11 -15.70 5.30 33.61
CA LEU A 11 -16.50 5.02 32.41
C LEU A 11 -17.83 5.81 32.37
N PRO A 12 -18.56 5.98 33.50
CA PRO A 12 -19.78 6.80 33.52
C PRO A 12 -19.50 8.26 33.17
N TYR A 13 -18.45 8.87 33.73
CA TYR A 13 -18.08 10.25 33.46
C TYR A 13 -17.65 10.47 32.00
N GLN A 14 -16.84 9.57 31.44
CA GLN A 14 -16.47 9.68 30.02
C GLN A 14 -17.68 9.55 29.10
N THR A 15 -18.63 8.68 29.43
CA THR A 15 -19.87 8.51 28.65
C THR A 15 -20.74 9.76 28.71
N GLU A 16 -20.88 10.37 29.89
CA GLU A 16 -21.57 11.65 30.08
C GLU A 16 -20.94 12.74 29.21
N LYS A 17 -19.61 12.83 29.18
CA LYS A 17 -18.89 13.84 28.39
C LYS A 17 -18.97 13.60 26.90
N VAL A 18 -18.96 12.34 26.46
CA VAL A 18 -19.27 11.99 25.07
C VAL A 18 -20.67 12.44 24.70
N MET A 19 -21.66 12.17 25.55
CA MET A 19 -23.05 12.60 25.33
C MET A 19 -23.15 14.12 25.29
N GLN A 20 -22.46 14.82 26.19
CA GLN A 20 -22.38 16.27 26.22
C GLN A 20 -21.82 16.81 24.89
N GLY A 21 -20.70 16.27 24.41
CA GLY A 21 -20.12 16.64 23.12
C GLY A 21 -21.07 16.40 21.94
N ILE A 22 -21.77 15.27 21.93
CA ILE A 22 -22.72 14.92 20.85
C ILE A 22 -23.95 15.84 20.84
N LEU A 23 -24.50 16.15 22.02
CA LEU A 23 -25.76 16.89 22.16
C LEU A 23 -25.56 18.41 22.18
N GLU A 24 -24.54 18.89 22.89
CA GLU A 24 -24.28 20.33 23.07
C GLU A 24 -23.30 20.89 22.04
N GLY A 25 -22.62 20.04 21.25
CA GLY A 25 -21.59 20.45 20.29
C GLY A 25 -20.30 20.96 20.96
N LYS A 26 -20.17 20.80 22.27
CA LYS A 26 -19.02 21.24 23.07
C LYS A 26 -18.90 20.37 24.32
N SER A 27 -17.71 20.37 24.91
CA SER A 27 -17.43 19.65 26.16
C SER A 27 -16.22 20.30 26.81
N ASP A 28 -16.20 20.29 28.14
CA ASP A 28 -15.06 20.67 28.99
C ASP A 28 -14.02 19.54 29.11
N GLU A 29 -14.34 18.34 28.60
CA GLU A 29 -13.45 17.20 28.52
C GLU A 29 -13.15 16.82 27.07
N THR A 30 -11.88 16.47 26.83
CA THR A 30 -11.34 16.08 25.53
C THR A 30 -12.17 15.03 24.79
N VAL A 31 -12.65 14.00 25.50
CA VAL A 31 -13.42 12.92 24.87
C VAL A 31 -14.74 13.44 24.28
N GLY A 32 -15.36 14.41 24.94
CA GLY A 32 -16.53 15.10 24.44
C GLY A 32 -16.21 16.10 23.32
N GLU A 33 -15.07 16.80 23.36
CA GLU A 33 -14.65 17.69 22.26
C GLU A 33 -14.48 16.91 20.95
N ILE A 34 -13.85 15.74 21.01
CA ILE A 34 -13.71 14.84 19.84
C ILE A 34 -15.09 14.37 19.38
N ALA A 35 -15.96 14.00 20.33
CA ALA A 35 -17.31 13.54 20.03
C ALA A 35 -18.14 14.65 19.35
N ALA A 36 -17.99 15.91 19.77
CA ALA A 36 -18.58 17.08 19.13
C ALA A 36 -18.11 17.24 17.68
N VAL A 37 -16.79 17.26 17.45
CA VAL A 37 -16.20 17.34 16.09
C VAL A 37 -16.71 16.22 15.17
N ILE A 38 -16.78 14.99 15.68
CA ILE A 38 -17.32 13.86 14.91
C ILE A 38 -18.82 14.04 14.68
N SER A 39 -19.58 14.47 15.70
CA SER A 39 -21.02 14.72 15.61
C SER A 39 -21.34 15.77 14.55
N ASP A 40 -20.62 16.90 14.55
CA ASP A 40 -20.82 18.00 13.58
C ASP A 40 -20.60 17.52 12.15
N PHE A 41 -19.60 16.69 11.91
CA PHE A 41 -19.39 16.08 10.60
C PHE A 41 -20.51 15.10 10.22
N LEU A 42 -20.96 14.27 11.16
CA LEU A 42 -21.91 13.19 10.89
C LEU A 42 -23.36 13.63 10.84
N VAL A 43 -23.77 14.63 11.62
CA VAL A 43 -25.15 15.10 11.72
C VAL A 43 -25.36 16.26 10.74
N PHE A 44 -24.67 17.38 10.98
CA PHE A 44 -24.94 18.63 10.28
C PHE A 44 -24.13 18.75 8.98
N GLY A 45 -22.91 18.20 8.93
CA GLY A 45 -22.04 18.25 7.74
C GLY A 45 -21.14 19.48 7.70
N ASP A 46 -21.14 20.32 8.74
CA ASP A 46 -20.45 21.61 8.78
C ASP A 46 -18.95 21.48 8.48
N LEU A 47 -18.26 20.50 9.07
CA LEU A 47 -16.84 20.28 8.78
C LEU A 47 -16.57 19.89 7.32
N ARG A 48 -17.52 19.17 6.70
CA ARG A 48 -17.43 18.85 5.27
C ARG A 48 -17.61 20.10 4.44
N ASP A 49 -18.62 20.88 4.75
CA ASP A 49 -19.00 22.03 3.93
C ASP A 49 -18.01 23.19 4.13
N LEU A 50 -17.45 23.37 5.33
CA LEU A 50 -16.29 24.23 5.58
C LEU A 50 -15.06 23.78 4.78
N SER A 51 -14.84 22.47 4.65
CA SER A 51 -13.75 21.96 3.80
C SER A 51 -13.99 22.30 2.33
N ILE A 52 -15.25 22.28 1.85
CA ILE A 52 -15.63 22.68 0.49
C ILE A 52 -15.32 24.17 0.30
N GLN A 53 -15.86 25.02 1.17
CA GLN A 53 -15.70 26.48 1.10
C GLN A 53 -14.24 26.91 1.21
N GLY A 54 -13.48 26.35 2.17
CA GLY A 54 -12.05 26.64 2.32
C GLY A 54 -11.23 26.20 1.10
N MET A 55 -11.57 25.06 0.49
CA MET A 55 -10.91 24.62 -0.74
C MET A 55 -11.24 25.50 -1.94
N HIS A 56 -12.49 25.95 -2.08
CA HIS A 56 -12.88 26.90 -3.12
C HIS A 56 -12.17 28.25 -2.94
N TYR A 57 -12.11 28.77 -1.72
CA TYR A 57 -11.40 30.02 -1.40
C TYR A 57 -9.91 29.97 -1.79
N LEU A 58 -9.26 28.81 -1.61
CA LEU A 58 -7.84 28.65 -1.93
C LEU A 58 -7.55 28.39 -3.42
N LYS A 59 -8.54 27.96 -4.22
CA LYS A 59 -8.29 27.46 -5.58
C LYS A 59 -9.09 28.12 -6.70
N ASN A 60 -10.06 29.00 -6.42
CA ASN A 60 -10.89 29.67 -7.44
C ASN A 60 -11.50 28.73 -8.51
N GLU A 61 -11.74 27.44 -8.20
CA GLU A 61 -12.16 26.41 -9.16
C GLU A 61 -13.17 25.41 -8.54
N GLU A 62 -13.83 24.59 -9.40
CA GLU A 62 -14.67 23.45 -9.01
C GLU A 62 -13.88 22.46 -8.15
N THR A 63 -14.38 22.16 -6.95
CA THR A 63 -13.71 21.26 -6.01
C THR A 63 -14.15 19.82 -6.21
N ASP A 64 -13.18 18.90 -6.21
CA ASP A 64 -13.48 17.48 -6.24
C ASP A 64 -14.06 17.03 -4.89
N ASN A 65 -15.35 16.71 -4.88
CA ASN A 65 -16.11 16.25 -3.70
C ASN A 65 -15.40 15.11 -2.93
N PHE A 66 -14.68 14.22 -3.64
CA PHE A 66 -13.93 13.14 -2.99
C PHE A 66 -12.73 13.67 -2.21
N LEU A 67 -12.00 14.66 -2.76
CA LEU A 67 -10.85 15.27 -2.09
C LEU A 67 -11.28 16.11 -0.88
N VAL A 68 -12.43 16.76 -0.97
CA VAL A 68 -13.07 17.45 0.15
C VAL A 68 -13.41 16.44 1.26
N ALA A 69 -14.12 15.36 0.94
CA ALA A 69 -14.50 14.35 1.94
C ALA A 69 -13.28 13.75 2.65
N LEU A 70 -12.20 13.47 1.91
CA LEU A 70 -10.91 13.07 2.50
C LEU A 70 -10.29 14.16 3.39
N SER A 71 -10.48 15.43 3.05
CA SER A 71 -9.97 16.53 3.87
C SER A 71 -10.70 16.65 5.21
N SER A 72 -12.02 16.55 5.19
CA SER A 72 -12.84 16.56 6.40
C SER A 72 -12.53 15.36 7.30
N LEU A 73 -12.42 14.15 6.72
CA LEU A 73 -11.95 12.98 7.46
C LEU A 73 -10.55 13.17 8.06
N GLY A 74 -9.67 13.89 7.35
CA GLY A 74 -8.31 14.18 7.81
C GLY A 74 -8.27 15.15 9.00
N LEU A 75 -9.20 16.11 9.05
CA LEU A 75 -9.39 17.01 10.19
C LEU A 75 -9.86 16.22 11.41
N ILE A 76 -10.91 15.42 11.26
CA ILE A 76 -11.40 14.51 12.31
C ILE A 76 -10.28 13.62 12.83
N ALA A 77 -9.54 12.97 11.92
CA ALA A 77 -8.42 12.12 12.29
C ALA A 77 -7.30 12.89 13.00
N THR A 78 -7.06 14.17 12.67
CA THR A 78 -6.04 14.98 13.32
C THR A 78 -6.43 15.31 14.75
N VAL A 79 -7.68 15.75 14.96
CA VAL A 79 -8.25 15.97 16.29
C VAL A 79 -8.12 14.69 17.10
N SER A 80 -8.62 13.55 16.60
CA SER A 80 -8.50 12.26 17.30
C SER A 80 -7.04 11.84 17.58
N THR A 81 -6.08 12.17 16.71
CA THR A 81 -4.67 11.74 16.86
C THR A 81 -3.94 12.53 17.93
N ALA A 82 -4.21 13.83 18.05
CA ALA A 82 -3.61 14.67 19.09
C ALA A 82 -3.91 14.13 20.50
N TYR A 83 -5.12 13.61 20.70
CA TYR A 83 -5.57 13.13 22.01
C TYR A 83 -5.33 11.64 22.25
N THR A 84 -5.35 10.81 21.21
CA THR A 84 -5.04 9.37 21.35
C THR A 84 -3.54 9.09 21.44
N ALA A 85 -2.71 10.10 21.72
CA ALA A 85 -1.25 10.03 21.75
C ALA A 85 -0.65 9.33 20.50
N GLY A 86 -1.26 9.55 19.33
CA GLY A 86 -0.82 8.93 18.07
C GLY A 86 -1.53 7.63 17.68
N ALA A 87 -2.44 7.06 18.48
CA ALA A 87 -3.06 5.78 18.15
C ALA A 87 -3.90 5.81 16.85
N SER A 88 -4.50 6.95 16.51
CA SER A 88 -5.21 7.14 15.23
C SER A 88 -4.33 7.62 14.06
N SER A 89 -3.00 7.70 14.25
CA SER A 89 -2.04 8.07 13.19
C SER A 89 -2.13 7.20 11.91
N PRO A 90 -2.37 5.88 11.97
CA PRO A 90 -2.57 5.04 10.78
C PRO A 90 -3.69 5.51 9.85
N ILE A 91 -4.77 6.05 10.42
CA ILE A 91 -5.93 6.56 9.67
C ILE A 91 -5.53 7.86 8.96
N LYS A 92 -4.86 8.78 9.67
CA LYS A 92 -4.32 10.02 9.10
C LYS A 92 -3.38 9.74 7.93
N GLY A 93 -2.47 8.77 8.08
CA GLY A 93 -1.58 8.33 7.01
C GLY A 93 -2.32 7.79 5.78
N SER A 94 -3.39 7.01 5.99
CA SER A 94 -4.22 6.46 4.91
C SER A 94 -4.97 7.54 4.15
N ILE A 95 -5.50 8.54 4.85
CA ILE A 95 -6.19 9.68 4.24
C ILE A 95 -5.20 10.50 3.40
N SER A 96 -4.03 10.81 3.94
CA SER A 96 -2.98 11.51 3.19
C SER A 96 -2.57 10.74 1.95
N PHE A 97 -2.33 9.42 2.09
CA PHE A 97 -2.05 8.54 0.95
C PHE A 97 -3.13 8.64 -0.13
N LEU A 98 -4.42 8.60 0.26
CA LEU A 98 -5.52 8.72 -0.69
C LEU A 98 -5.58 10.10 -1.35
N LYS A 99 -5.31 11.20 -0.64
CA LYS A 99 -5.26 12.53 -1.27
C LYS A 99 -4.20 12.57 -2.37
N TYR A 100 -3.01 12.05 -2.12
CA TYR A 100 -1.95 11.95 -3.13
C TYR A 100 -2.33 10.99 -4.27
N ALA A 101 -2.86 9.82 -3.95
CA ALA A 101 -3.28 8.84 -4.96
C ALA A 101 -4.39 9.39 -5.86
N LYS A 102 -5.30 10.20 -5.31
CA LYS A 102 -6.35 10.90 -6.08
C LYS A 102 -5.72 11.89 -7.06
N ARG A 103 -4.81 12.74 -6.58
CA ARG A 103 -4.06 13.70 -7.43
C ARG A 103 -3.27 13.00 -8.54
N ALA A 104 -2.77 11.80 -8.27
CA ALA A 104 -2.07 10.96 -9.25
C ALA A 104 -3.00 10.14 -10.17
N ASN A 105 -4.33 10.28 -10.06
CA ASN A 105 -5.33 9.47 -10.77
C ASN A 105 -5.14 7.95 -10.58
N LYS A 106 -4.72 7.54 -9.36
CA LYS A 106 -4.43 6.14 -8.98
C LYS A 106 -5.49 5.53 -8.06
N ILE A 107 -6.62 6.20 -7.82
CA ILE A 107 -7.73 5.62 -7.07
C ILE A 107 -8.79 5.10 -8.04
N PRO A 108 -9.08 3.79 -8.04
CA PRO A 108 -10.09 3.24 -8.92
C PRO A 108 -11.49 3.77 -8.54
N LEU A 109 -12.36 3.99 -9.53
CA LEU A 109 -13.68 4.60 -9.34
C LEU A 109 -14.53 3.84 -8.32
N TRP A 110 -14.52 2.50 -8.36
CA TRP A 110 -15.26 1.66 -7.41
C TRP A 110 -14.90 1.99 -5.95
N PHE A 111 -13.64 2.32 -5.68
CA PHE A 111 -13.18 2.62 -4.33
C PHE A 111 -13.66 4.01 -3.91
N GLN A 112 -13.60 5.00 -4.83
CA GLN A 112 -14.14 6.34 -4.58
C GLN A 112 -15.63 6.26 -4.23
N THR A 113 -16.43 5.61 -5.07
CA THR A 113 -17.87 5.42 -4.83
C THR A 113 -18.14 4.63 -3.56
N LYS A 114 -17.37 3.56 -3.28
CA LYS A 114 -17.55 2.76 -2.07
C LYS A 114 -17.23 3.55 -0.81
N LEU A 115 -16.15 4.34 -0.82
CA LEU A 115 -15.75 5.17 0.31
C LEU A 115 -16.77 6.27 0.55
N MET A 116 -17.22 6.98 -0.49
CA MET A 116 -18.30 7.98 -0.37
C MET A 116 -19.56 7.37 0.24
N LYS A 117 -20.01 6.22 -0.26
CA LYS A 117 -21.14 5.50 0.32
C LYS A 117 -20.92 5.12 1.79
N GLN A 118 -19.71 4.74 2.19
CA GLN A 118 -19.43 4.46 3.61
C GLN A 118 -19.41 5.73 4.48
N ILE A 119 -19.05 6.87 3.91
CA ILE A 119 -19.12 8.17 4.58
C ILE A 119 -20.58 8.58 4.76
N ASP A 120 -21.43 8.40 3.74
CA ASP A 120 -22.86 8.69 3.84
C ASP A 120 -23.53 7.79 4.89
N ILE A 121 -23.27 6.48 4.85
CA ILE A 121 -23.75 5.54 5.88
C ILE A 121 -23.21 5.91 7.27
N ALA A 122 -22.00 6.47 7.35
CA ALA A 122 -21.44 6.91 8.63
C ALA A 122 -22.24 8.09 9.20
N LYS A 123 -22.78 9.00 8.37
CA LYS A 123 -23.73 10.04 8.82
C LYS A 123 -24.97 9.39 9.44
N ASP A 124 -25.61 8.49 8.69
CA ASP A 124 -26.85 7.85 9.11
C ASP A 124 -26.69 7.05 10.41
N LYS A 125 -25.58 6.31 10.53
CA LYS A 125 -25.29 5.43 11.68
C LYS A 125 -24.49 6.10 12.79
N LYS A 126 -24.15 7.39 12.64
CA LYS A 126 -23.28 8.14 13.54
C LYS A 126 -21.99 7.38 13.91
N SER A 127 -21.37 6.70 12.93
CA SER A 127 -20.22 5.82 13.18
C SER A 127 -19.25 5.74 12.01
N LEU A 128 -17.97 6.04 12.28
CA LEU A 128 -16.87 5.99 11.30
C LEU A 128 -16.21 4.61 11.19
N ILE A 129 -16.68 3.59 11.93
CA ILE A 129 -16.05 2.25 11.98
C ILE A 129 -15.92 1.63 10.58
N ASN A 130 -16.94 1.79 9.73
CA ASN A 130 -16.93 1.24 8.38
C ASN A 130 -15.91 1.94 7.48
N VAL A 131 -15.72 3.26 7.65
CA VAL A 131 -14.68 4.03 6.96
C VAL A 131 -13.30 3.55 7.40
N GLN A 132 -13.06 3.42 8.71
CA GLN A 132 -11.78 2.92 9.24
C GLN A 132 -11.46 1.50 8.76
N THR A 133 -12.47 0.63 8.74
CA THR A 133 -12.34 -0.75 8.23
C THR A 133 -11.98 -0.76 6.75
N LEU A 134 -12.59 0.12 5.94
CA LEU A 134 -12.32 0.25 4.51
C LEU A 134 -10.88 0.77 4.24
N LEU A 135 -10.35 1.62 5.13
CA LEU A 135 -8.98 2.15 5.02
C LEU A 135 -7.90 1.16 5.50
N THR A 136 -8.25 0.17 6.32
CA THR A 136 -7.28 -0.77 6.91
C THR A 136 -6.44 -1.54 5.87
N PRO A 137 -7.00 -2.09 4.77
CA PRO A 137 -6.19 -2.75 3.74
C PRO A 137 -5.20 -1.79 3.06
N ILE A 138 -5.57 -0.52 2.91
CA ILE A 138 -4.71 0.53 2.32
C ILE A 138 -3.55 0.83 3.23
N HIS A 139 -3.82 1.04 4.53
CA HIS A 139 -2.79 1.25 5.54
C HIS A 139 -1.72 0.16 5.48
N LYS A 140 -2.15 -1.11 5.57
CA LYS A 140 -1.27 -2.27 5.51
C LYS A 140 -0.50 -2.34 4.18
N LEU A 141 -1.14 -1.96 3.08
CA LEU A 141 -0.53 -2.01 1.76
C LEU A 141 0.63 -1.02 1.63
N TYR A 142 0.42 0.27 1.92
CA TYR A 142 1.50 1.27 1.76
C TYR A 142 2.57 1.16 2.84
N ASP A 143 2.21 0.75 4.07
CA ASP A 143 3.16 0.52 5.17
C ASP A 143 4.19 -0.58 4.81
N LYS A 144 3.76 -1.66 4.14
CA LYS A 144 4.64 -2.80 3.83
C LYS A 144 5.28 -2.76 2.44
N THR A 145 4.62 -2.16 1.45
CA THR A 145 5.10 -2.17 0.06
C THR A 145 5.79 -0.89 -0.37
N GLY A 146 5.57 0.22 0.33
CA GLY A 146 5.98 1.55 -0.08
C GLY A 146 4.88 2.31 -0.82
N PHE A 147 4.96 3.63 -0.79
CA PHE A 147 3.92 4.55 -1.25
C PHE A 147 3.56 4.37 -2.73
N THR A 148 4.56 4.40 -3.62
CA THR A 148 4.36 4.29 -5.08
C THR A 148 3.86 2.91 -5.48
N GLN A 149 4.40 1.85 -4.88
CA GLN A 149 3.97 0.49 -5.13
C GLN A 149 2.52 0.30 -4.71
N ALA A 150 2.14 0.78 -3.53
CA ALA A 150 0.77 0.70 -3.05
C ALA A 150 -0.23 1.40 -3.98
N MET A 151 0.09 2.60 -4.52
CA MET A 151 -0.77 3.27 -5.51
C MET A 151 -0.92 2.45 -6.80
N ASN A 152 0.18 1.89 -7.32
CA ASN A 152 0.15 1.05 -8.52
C ASN A 152 -0.60 -0.28 -8.33
N LEU A 153 -0.58 -0.83 -7.11
CA LEU A 153 -1.33 -2.04 -6.77
C LEU A 153 -2.82 -1.72 -6.57
N MET A 154 -3.12 -0.66 -5.80
CA MET A 154 -4.48 -0.22 -5.54
C MET A 154 -5.22 0.16 -6.83
N SER A 155 -4.57 0.89 -7.74
CA SER A 155 -5.18 1.27 -9.03
C SER A 155 -5.60 0.08 -9.91
N LYS A 156 -5.02 -1.11 -9.71
CA LYS A 156 -5.37 -2.33 -10.45
C LYS A 156 -6.51 -3.13 -9.81
N SER A 157 -6.82 -2.87 -8.55
CA SER A 157 -7.86 -3.58 -7.82
C SER A 157 -9.25 -3.21 -8.36
N ARG A 158 -10.17 -4.18 -8.39
CA ARG A 158 -11.55 -3.98 -8.89
C ARG A 158 -12.61 -3.95 -7.79
N ASN A 159 -12.27 -4.45 -6.61
CA ASN A 159 -13.16 -4.48 -5.46
C ASN A 159 -12.37 -4.65 -4.15
N ILE A 160 -13.08 -4.58 -3.02
CA ILE A 160 -12.48 -4.69 -1.69
C ILE A 160 -11.81 -6.05 -1.43
N LYS A 161 -12.35 -7.15 -1.99
CA LYS A 161 -11.76 -8.48 -1.83
C LYS A 161 -10.37 -8.53 -2.49
N GLU A 162 -10.27 -8.03 -3.73
CA GLU A 162 -9.01 -7.95 -4.46
C GLU A 162 -8.01 -7.00 -3.80
N LEU A 163 -8.46 -5.84 -3.31
CA LEU A 163 -7.61 -4.92 -2.54
C LEU A 163 -7.05 -5.58 -1.26
N THR A 164 -7.87 -6.34 -0.53
CA THR A 164 -7.41 -7.10 0.63
C THR A 164 -6.44 -8.22 0.24
N LEU A 165 -6.64 -8.87 -0.91
CA LEU A 165 -5.67 -9.86 -1.44
C LEU A 165 -4.34 -9.21 -1.82
N LEU A 166 -4.38 -8.05 -2.47
CA LEU A 166 -3.19 -7.25 -2.79
C LEU A 166 -2.48 -6.76 -1.53
N SER A 167 -3.22 -6.37 -0.49
CA SER A 167 -2.67 -6.01 0.82
C SER A 167 -1.96 -7.19 1.50
N LYS A 168 -2.58 -8.38 1.48
CA LYS A 168 -1.95 -9.63 1.98
C LYS A 168 -0.71 -10.01 1.18
N PHE A 169 -0.79 -9.93 -0.14
CA PHE A 169 0.32 -10.17 -1.06
C PHE A 169 1.47 -9.19 -0.80
N GLY A 170 1.15 -7.90 -0.71
CA GLY A 170 2.04 -6.81 -0.37
C GLY A 170 2.73 -7.00 0.98
N THR A 171 1.99 -7.46 1.99
CA THR A 171 2.52 -7.75 3.33
C THR A 171 3.50 -8.93 3.29
N ARG A 172 3.19 -9.99 2.51
CA ARG A 172 4.03 -11.19 2.41
C ARG A 172 5.33 -10.94 1.65
N PHE A 173 5.29 -10.18 0.57
CA PHE A 173 6.43 -10.00 -0.35
C PHE A 173 7.08 -8.62 -0.29
N LYS A 174 6.49 -7.66 0.45
CA LYS A 174 7.00 -6.29 0.67
C LYS A 174 7.34 -5.61 -0.65
N LYS A 175 8.53 -5.01 -0.77
CA LYS A 175 9.03 -4.34 -1.99
C LYS A 175 9.13 -5.26 -3.22
N LYS A 176 9.20 -6.60 -3.04
CA LYS A 176 9.28 -7.57 -4.16
C LYS A 176 7.93 -7.80 -4.84
N SER A 177 6.83 -7.31 -4.25
CA SER A 177 5.47 -7.55 -4.74
C SER A 177 5.28 -7.11 -6.19
N GLN A 178 5.77 -5.93 -6.57
CA GLN A 178 5.61 -5.43 -7.94
C GLN A 178 6.34 -6.31 -8.96
N VAL A 179 7.59 -6.68 -8.67
CA VAL A 179 8.40 -7.55 -9.53
C VAL A 179 7.73 -8.92 -9.69
N LEU A 180 7.21 -9.48 -8.60
CA LEU A 180 6.48 -10.75 -8.67
C LEU A 180 5.26 -10.67 -9.57
N LEU A 181 4.49 -9.59 -9.50
CA LEU A 181 3.30 -9.44 -10.34
C LEU A 181 3.67 -9.25 -11.81
N SER A 182 4.72 -8.49 -12.11
CA SER A 182 5.19 -8.34 -13.50
C SER A 182 5.76 -9.65 -14.06
N THR A 183 6.61 -10.36 -13.32
CA THR A 183 7.29 -11.57 -13.79
C THR A 183 6.34 -12.77 -13.89
N SER A 184 5.29 -12.82 -13.06
CA SER A 184 4.31 -13.92 -13.08
C SER A 184 3.05 -13.63 -13.91
N ASN A 185 3.02 -12.53 -14.67
CA ASN A 185 1.83 -12.08 -15.40
C ASN A 185 0.58 -12.01 -14.49
N ASN A 186 0.72 -11.42 -13.30
CA ASN A 186 -0.27 -11.31 -12.22
C ASN A 186 -0.78 -12.64 -11.62
N THR A 187 -0.29 -13.80 -12.05
CA THR A 187 -0.74 -15.11 -11.53
C THR A 187 -0.19 -15.43 -10.14
N ALA A 188 0.83 -14.72 -9.66
CA ALA A 188 1.38 -14.92 -8.32
C ALA A 188 0.34 -14.74 -7.21
N ILE A 189 -0.65 -13.85 -7.35
CA ILE A 189 -1.72 -13.69 -6.35
C ILE A 189 -2.56 -14.97 -6.26
N LYS A 190 -2.95 -15.53 -7.42
CA LYS A 190 -3.72 -16.77 -7.53
C LYS A 190 -2.97 -17.93 -6.87
N TYR A 191 -1.69 -18.09 -7.18
CA TYR A 191 -0.87 -19.16 -6.59
C TYR A 191 -0.58 -18.94 -5.11
N MET A 192 -0.44 -17.70 -4.65
CA MET A 192 -0.31 -17.38 -3.23
C MET A 192 -1.54 -17.85 -2.44
N GLN A 193 -2.75 -17.67 -2.99
CA GLN A 193 -4.00 -18.16 -2.38
C GLN A 193 -4.10 -19.69 -2.37
N LYS A 194 -3.69 -20.34 -3.47
CA LYS A 194 -3.70 -21.81 -3.58
C LYS A 194 -2.63 -22.48 -2.71
N MET A 195 -1.61 -21.74 -2.31
CA MET A 195 -0.46 -22.23 -1.55
C MET A 195 -0.18 -21.33 -0.33
N PRO A 196 -1.11 -21.25 0.64
CA PRO A 196 -0.99 -20.34 1.78
C PRO A 196 0.19 -20.71 2.69
N ASN A 197 0.45 -22.02 2.85
CA ASN A 197 1.44 -22.56 3.79
C ASN A 197 2.88 -22.61 3.23
N VAL A 198 3.08 -22.21 1.96
CA VAL A 198 4.42 -22.21 1.37
C VAL A 198 5.25 -21.08 1.96
N SER A 199 6.51 -21.32 2.31
CA SER A 199 7.37 -20.24 2.83
C SER A 199 7.56 -19.15 1.77
N THR A 200 7.66 -17.89 2.20
CA THR A 200 7.93 -16.75 1.29
C THR A 200 9.19 -17.01 0.46
N LYS A 201 10.22 -17.63 1.04
CA LYS A 201 11.46 -17.99 0.37
C LYS A 201 11.24 -18.96 -0.80
N ASN A 202 10.52 -20.06 -0.57
CA ASN A 202 10.26 -21.06 -1.61
C ASN A 202 9.34 -20.50 -2.69
N PHE A 203 8.35 -19.71 -2.30
CA PHE A 203 7.46 -19.04 -3.26
C PHE A 203 8.24 -18.07 -4.16
N LEU A 204 9.11 -17.24 -3.58
CA LEU A 204 10.00 -16.35 -4.34
C LEU A 204 10.90 -17.14 -5.28
N TYR A 205 11.46 -18.26 -4.84
CA TYR A 205 12.29 -19.10 -5.69
C TYR A 205 11.50 -19.70 -6.86
N ALA A 206 10.31 -20.25 -6.62
CA ALA A 206 9.46 -20.73 -7.71
C ALA A 206 9.09 -19.62 -8.69
N SER A 207 8.87 -18.39 -8.21
CA SER A 207 8.53 -17.25 -9.06
C SER A 207 9.66 -16.79 -9.99
N THR A 208 10.92 -17.19 -9.76
CA THR A 208 12.01 -16.88 -10.68
C THR A 208 11.85 -17.61 -12.02
N TYR A 209 11.09 -18.71 -12.05
CA TYR A 209 10.70 -19.42 -13.27
C TYR A 209 9.33 -18.92 -13.81
N GLY A 210 8.89 -17.74 -13.37
CA GLY A 210 7.63 -17.13 -13.79
C GLY A 210 6.39 -17.93 -13.37
N GLU A 211 5.35 -17.89 -14.19
CA GLU A 211 4.09 -18.62 -13.95
C GLU A 211 4.31 -20.14 -13.88
N GLN A 212 5.17 -20.69 -14.74
CA GLN A 212 5.39 -22.14 -14.82
C GLN A 212 6.04 -22.69 -13.56
N GLY A 213 6.94 -21.94 -12.93
CA GLY A 213 7.51 -22.33 -11.63
C GLY A 213 6.47 -22.40 -10.52
N LEU A 214 5.61 -21.40 -10.43
CA LEU A 214 4.52 -21.38 -9.44
C LEU A 214 3.49 -22.50 -9.71
N LYS A 215 3.16 -22.74 -10.97
CA LYS A 215 2.30 -23.85 -11.40
C LYS A 215 2.92 -25.21 -11.09
N GLY A 216 4.21 -25.38 -11.38
CA GLY A 216 4.98 -26.59 -11.11
C GLY A 216 5.04 -26.89 -9.61
N MET A 217 5.33 -25.87 -8.79
CA MET A 217 5.32 -25.99 -7.33
C MET A 217 3.95 -26.39 -6.80
N HIS A 218 2.88 -25.78 -7.32
CA HIS A 218 1.51 -26.11 -6.91
C HIS A 218 1.14 -27.57 -7.25
N LYS A 219 1.50 -28.04 -8.45
CA LYS A 219 1.18 -29.40 -8.90
C LYS A 219 2.02 -30.48 -8.20
N LEU A 220 3.32 -30.25 -8.05
CA LEU A 220 4.26 -31.25 -7.51
C LEU A 220 4.34 -31.23 -5.98
N GLY A 221 3.91 -30.14 -5.36
CA GLY A 221 4.18 -29.84 -3.97
C GLY A 221 5.59 -29.29 -3.76
N THR A 222 5.75 -28.48 -2.71
CA THR A 222 6.98 -27.73 -2.42
C THR A 222 8.21 -28.64 -2.37
N ASN A 223 8.16 -29.74 -1.60
CA ASN A 223 9.35 -30.57 -1.38
C ASN A 223 9.84 -31.23 -2.67
N LYS A 224 8.93 -31.80 -3.47
CA LYS A 224 9.28 -32.45 -4.74
C LYS A 224 9.76 -31.44 -5.78
N PHE A 225 9.08 -30.29 -5.87
CA PHE A 225 9.50 -29.20 -6.75
C PHE A 225 10.92 -28.76 -6.41
N MET A 226 11.19 -28.41 -5.15
CA MET A 226 12.49 -27.87 -4.72
C MET A 226 13.64 -28.86 -4.94
N LYS A 227 13.40 -30.17 -4.75
CA LYS A 227 14.37 -31.22 -5.13
C LYS A 227 14.62 -31.25 -6.64
N ARG A 228 13.57 -31.18 -7.46
CA ARG A 228 13.69 -31.23 -8.93
C ARG A 228 14.42 -30.04 -9.52
N VAL A 229 14.20 -28.83 -9.00
CA VAL A 229 14.85 -27.61 -9.50
C VAL A 229 16.23 -27.38 -8.87
N GLY A 230 16.77 -28.34 -8.12
CA GLY A 230 18.12 -28.26 -7.57
C GLY A 230 18.30 -27.18 -6.50
N PHE A 231 17.26 -26.89 -5.71
CA PHE A 231 17.39 -25.92 -4.61
C PHE A 231 18.23 -26.50 -3.47
N ASN A 232 19.55 -26.42 -3.62
CA ASN A 232 20.46 -26.66 -2.52
C ASN A 232 20.46 -25.44 -1.59
N SER A 233 20.41 -25.70 -0.28
CA SER A 233 20.39 -24.67 0.78
C SER A 233 21.51 -23.62 0.65
N ASN A 234 22.61 -23.97 -0.03
CA ASN A 234 23.74 -23.10 -0.34
C ASN A 234 23.45 -22.06 -1.43
N LEU A 235 22.70 -22.40 -2.50
CA LEU A 235 22.30 -21.45 -3.55
C LEU A 235 21.32 -20.39 -3.03
N ALA A 236 20.55 -20.77 -2.02
CA ALA A 236 19.63 -19.87 -1.36
C ALA A 236 20.35 -18.82 -0.50
N LYS A 237 21.54 -19.13 0.03
CA LYS A 237 22.39 -18.19 0.76
C LYS A 237 23.08 -17.21 -0.20
N THR A 238 23.53 -17.67 -1.38
CA THR A 238 24.20 -16.82 -2.38
C THR A 238 23.23 -15.87 -3.10
N THR A 239 22.01 -16.34 -3.42
CA THR A 239 20.97 -15.50 -4.03
C THR A 239 20.40 -14.47 -3.04
N TYR A 240 20.31 -14.83 -1.75
CA TYR A 240 19.83 -13.90 -0.70
C TYR A 240 20.81 -12.77 -0.40
N LYS A 241 22.12 -13.00 -0.55
CA LYS A 241 23.17 -11.98 -0.33
C LYS A 241 23.41 -11.05 -1.54
N GLY A 242 22.65 -11.16 -2.63
CA GLY A 242 22.83 -10.28 -3.79
C GLY A 242 24.17 -10.44 -4.50
N ASN A 243 24.85 -11.58 -4.32
CA ASN A 243 26.19 -11.78 -4.85
C ASN A 243 26.15 -12.32 -6.29
N LEU A 244 25.59 -11.52 -7.20
CA LEU A 244 25.67 -11.78 -8.66
C LEU A 244 27.14 -11.88 -9.10
N ASN A 245 28.04 -11.18 -8.41
CA ASN A 245 29.47 -11.18 -8.68
C ASN A 245 30.12 -12.54 -8.44
N ALA A 246 29.72 -13.31 -7.42
CA ALA A 246 30.26 -14.66 -7.22
C ALA A 246 29.82 -15.64 -8.32
N LEU A 247 28.59 -15.49 -8.81
CA LEU A 247 28.06 -16.32 -9.90
C LEU A 247 28.71 -15.94 -11.24
N PHE A 248 28.85 -14.63 -11.48
CA PHE A 248 29.58 -14.08 -12.63
C PHE A 248 31.06 -14.47 -12.62
N ASN A 249 31.74 -14.40 -11.47
CA ASN A 249 33.13 -14.82 -11.32
C ASN A 249 33.31 -16.33 -11.50
N ALA A 250 32.37 -17.15 -11.02
CA ALA A 250 32.40 -18.59 -11.27
C ALA A 250 32.18 -18.92 -12.76
N LEU A 251 31.29 -18.19 -13.44
CA LEU A 251 31.08 -18.32 -14.88
C LEU A 251 32.32 -17.88 -15.67
N LEU A 252 32.90 -16.72 -15.33
CA LEU A 252 34.12 -16.19 -15.95
C LEU A 252 35.30 -17.14 -15.76
N LYS A 253 35.43 -17.77 -14.60
CA LYS A 253 36.55 -18.68 -14.30
C LYS A 253 36.54 -19.95 -15.15
N ASN A 254 35.38 -20.36 -15.64
CA ASN A 254 35.22 -21.54 -16.51
C ASN A 254 35.23 -21.21 -18.01
N ILE A 255 35.26 -19.93 -18.38
CA ILE A 255 35.34 -19.50 -19.78
C ILE A 255 36.82 -19.30 -20.14
N PRO A 256 37.34 -19.93 -21.20
CA PRO A 256 38.72 -19.71 -21.63
C PRO A 256 38.93 -18.24 -22.01
N ASN A 257 40.07 -17.67 -21.59
CA ASN A 257 40.38 -16.24 -21.75
C ASN A 257 40.27 -15.77 -23.22
N SER A 258 40.56 -16.63 -24.19
CA SER A 258 40.40 -16.33 -25.62
C SER A 258 38.96 -15.98 -26.01
N LEU A 259 37.97 -16.65 -25.43
CA LEU A 259 36.55 -16.38 -25.68
C LEU A 259 36.13 -15.06 -25.04
N LEU A 260 36.66 -14.72 -23.86
CA LEU A 260 36.40 -13.44 -23.20
C LEU A 260 36.95 -12.28 -24.01
N TYR A 261 38.17 -12.41 -24.54
CA TYR A 261 38.74 -11.41 -25.43
C TYR A 261 37.92 -11.29 -26.72
N ALA A 262 37.49 -12.39 -27.33
CA ALA A 262 36.64 -12.37 -28.51
C ALA A 262 35.31 -11.63 -28.26
N ILE A 263 34.61 -11.95 -27.16
CA ILE A 263 33.34 -11.28 -26.78
C ILE A 263 33.56 -9.78 -26.56
N SER A 264 34.65 -9.40 -25.89
CA SER A 264 35.00 -7.99 -25.67
C SER A 264 35.27 -7.25 -27.00
N LEU A 265 36.01 -7.89 -27.91
CA LEU A 265 36.38 -7.33 -29.21
C LEU A 265 35.16 -7.18 -30.12
N PHE A 266 34.26 -8.18 -30.16
CA PHE A 266 32.98 -8.10 -30.87
C PHE A 266 32.03 -7.07 -30.25
N GLY A 267 32.02 -6.94 -28.93
CA GLY A 267 31.24 -5.93 -28.21
C GLY A 267 31.69 -4.51 -28.56
N LEU A 268 33.01 -4.27 -28.56
CA LEU A 268 33.63 -3.01 -28.99
C LEU A 268 33.29 -2.70 -30.46
N PHE A 269 33.42 -3.69 -31.35
CA PHE A 269 33.09 -3.53 -32.76
C PHE A 269 31.60 -3.18 -32.97
N TYR A 270 30.70 -3.86 -32.27
CA TYR A 270 29.26 -3.55 -32.31
C TYR A 270 28.96 -2.14 -31.79
N PHE A 271 29.61 -1.74 -30.70
CA PHE A 271 29.42 -0.42 -30.10
C PHE A 271 29.93 0.70 -31.02
N ILE A 272 31.12 0.53 -31.60
CA ILE A 272 31.70 1.45 -32.59
C ILE A 272 30.78 1.55 -33.80
N ARG A 273 30.34 0.42 -34.37
CA ARG A 273 29.42 0.41 -35.51
C ARG A 273 28.12 1.16 -35.20
N LYS A 274 27.52 0.88 -34.03
CA LYS A 274 26.28 1.52 -33.58
C LYS A 274 26.47 3.03 -33.38
N PHE A 275 27.59 3.45 -32.79
CA PHE A 275 27.96 4.85 -32.58
C PHE A 275 28.11 5.61 -33.91
N PHE A 276 28.77 5.02 -34.91
CA PHE A 276 28.88 5.60 -36.25
C PHE A 276 27.53 5.72 -36.96
N THR A 277 26.66 4.70 -36.88
CA THR A 277 25.28 4.82 -37.41
C THR A 277 24.45 5.88 -36.69
N LEU A 278 24.65 6.07 -35.38
CA LEU A 278 23.95 7.11 -34.62
C LEU A 278 24.42 8.51 -35.03
N LYS A 279 25.75 8.69 -35.18
CA LYS A 279 26.35 9.97 -35.61
C LYS A 279 25.91 10.35 -37.02
N LYS A 280 25.82 9.38 -37.95
CA LYS A 280 25.31 9.61 -39.32
C LYS A 280 23.83 10.04 -39.36
N LYS A 281 23.03 9.67 -38.35
CA LYS A 281 21.60 10.01 -38.23
C LYS A 281 21.34 11.35 -37.53
N LEU A 282 22.34 11.91 -36.86
CA LEU A 282 22.25 13.20 -36.15
C LEU A 282 22.84 14.38 -36.94
N PHE A 283 23.64 14.10 -37.99
CA PHE A 283 24.30 15.09 -38.84
C PHE A 283 23.88 14.99 -40.32
N SER A 284 22.70 14.41 -40.57
CA SER A 284 22.02 14.40 -41.88
C SER A 284 20.59 14.90 -41.72
#